data_AF-A0A139N4B4-F1
#
_entry.id   AF-A0A139N4B4-F1
#
_cell.length_a   1.000
_cell.length_b   1.000
_cell.length_c   1.000
_cell.angle_alpha   90.00
_cell.angle_beta   90.00
_cell.angle_gamma   90.00
#
_symmetry.space_group_name_H-M   'P 1'
#
loop_
_entity.id
_entity.type
_entity.pdbx_description
1 polymer ?
#
loop_
_entity_poly.entity_id
_entity_poly.type
_entity_poly.pdbx_seq_one_letter_code
_entity_poly.pdbx_strand_id
1 'polypeptide(L)'
;MAKAIRHKLYQGYRYKDILVLLGDVDSYRLQIGKIFDKYDIPYYFGKAESMSDHPLVHFIDSLERVKRYRFRTEDVVNLLKTGLYGNFKQEDLDLFEQYLIYADIKGQSKFAKEFTIVYKGKNI
;
A
#
# COMPACT_ATOMS: atom_id res chain seq x y z
N MET A 1 25.32 -16.36 12.10
CA MET A 1 24.84 -15.10 12.69
C MET A 1 23.62 -15.29 13.59
N ALA A 2 22.43 -15.64 13.08
CA ALA A 2 21.21 -15.81 13.90
C ALA A 2 21.35 -16.77 15.10
N LYS A 3 22.03 -17.90 14.93
CA LYS A 3 22.32 -18.85 16.02
C LYS A 3 23.18 -18.25 17.14
N ALA A 4 24.12 -17.37 16.80
CA ALA A 4 24.98 -16.69 17.77
C ALA A 4 24.21 -15.62 18.57
N ILE A 5 23.27 -14.93 17.90
CA ILE A 5 22.33 -14.01 18.57
C ILE A 5 21.50 -14.78 19.59
N ARG A 6 20.89 -15.91 19.21
CA ARG A 6 20.13 -16.74 20.16
C ARG A 6 20.96 -17.24 21.33
N HIS A 7 22.21 -17.62 21.09
CA HIS A 7 23.12 -18.03 22.17
C HIS A 7 23.40 -16.88 23.16
N LYS A 8 23.63 -15.65 22.66
CA LYS A 8 23.79 -14.45 23.49
C LYS A 8 22.54 -14.13 24.31
N LEU A 9 21.34 -14.35 23.75
CA LEU A 9 20.09 -14.18 24.50
C LEU A 9 19.98 -15.15 25.68
N TYR A 10 20.38 -16.43 25.49
CA TYR A 10 20.43 -17.40 26.58
C TYR A 10 21.45 -17.02 27.68
N GLN A 11 22.46 -16.22 27.35
CA GLN A 11 23.41 -15.66 28.30
C GLN A 11 22.90 -14.39 29.02
N GLY A 12 21.65 -13.97 28.77
CA GLY A 12 21.01 -12.83 29.43
C GLY A 12 21.12 -11.49 28.69
N TYR A 13 21.69 -11.46 27.50
CA TYR A 13 21.69 -10.25 26.66
C TYR A 13 20.31 -9.99 26.08
N ARG A 14 19.97 -8.73 25.81
CA ARG A 14 18.71 -8.36 25.15
C ARG A 14 18.97 -8.02 23.69
N TYR A 15 17.94 -8.15 22.84
CA TYR A 15 18.05 -7.82 21.41
C TYR A 15 18.61 -6.41 21.14
N LYS A 16 18.21 -5.42 21.94
CA LYS A 16 18.68 -4.03 21.84
C LYS A 16 20.18 -3.83 22.13
N ASP A 17 20.82 -4.82 22.73
CA ASP A 17 22.24 -4.77 23.08
C ASP A 17 23.11 -5.33 21.92
N ILE A 18 22.50 -5.72 20.78
CA ILE A 18 23.16 -6.36 19.64
C ILE A 18 23.01 -5.48 18.39
N LEU A 19 24.15 -4.98 17.87
CA LEU A 19 24.24 -4.26 16.60
C LEU A 19 24.90 -5.15 15.54
N VAL A 20 24.26 -5.31 14.39
CA VAL A 20 24.83 -6.02 13.23
C VAL A 20 25.22 -4.99 12.17
N LEU A 21 26.52 -4.86 11.92
CA LEU A 21 27.04 -3.99 10.87
C LEU A 21 27.11 -4.77 9.54
N LEU A 22 26.47 -4.22 8.50
CA LEU A 22 26.49 -4.76 7.15
C LEU A 22 27.28 -3.80 6.26
N GLY A 23 28.12 -4.34 5.37
CA GLY A 23 28.87 -3.51 4.42
C GLY A 23 27.95 -2.79 3.43
N ASP A 24 26.94 -3.49 2.91
CA ASP A 24 25.89 -2.93 2.06
C ASP A 24 24.51 -3.43 2.55
N VAL A 25 23.74 -2.55 3.18
CA VAL A 25 22.44 -2.92 3.75
C VAL A 25 21.47 -3.41 2.66
N ASP A 26 21.51 -2.83 1.45
CA ASP A 26 20.51 -3.13 0.41
C ASP A 26 20.73 -4.53 -0.18
N SER A 27 21.97 -4.89 -0.50
CA SER A 27 22.31 -6.21 -1.03
C SER A 27 21.95 -7.36 -0.08
N TYR A 28 22.02 -7.11 1.24
CA TYR A 28 21.76 -8.14 2.24
C TYR A 28 20.36 -8.09 2.85
N ARG A 29 19.55 -7.06 2.57
CA ARG A 29 18.23 -6.82 3.20
C ARG A 29 17.30 -8.03 3.08
N LEU A 30 17.11 -8.53 1.86
CA LEU A 30 16.19 -9.64 1.57
C LEU A 30 16.65 -10.96 2.20
N GLN A 31 17.96 -11.23 2.18
CA GLN A 31 18.51 -12.47 2.71
C GLN A 31 18.53 -12.47 4.23
N ILE A 32 18.93 -11.36 4.85
CA ILE A 32 18.95 -11.20 6.31
C ILE A 32 17.53 -11.22 6.88
N GLY A 33 16.59 -10.54 6.23
CA GLY A 33 15.19 -10.53 6.65
C GLY A 33 14.62 -11.95 6.74
N LYS A 34 14.72 -12.73 5.65
CA LYS A 34 14.26 -14.14 5.63
C LYS A 34 14.88 -15.00 6.72
N ILE A 35 16.17 -14.80 7.02
CA ILE A 35 16.85 -15.56 8.07
C ILE A 35 16.34 -15.13 9.44
N PHE A 36 16.22 -13.84 9.71
CA PHE A 36 15.79 -13.36 11.02
C PHE A 36 14.32 -13.70 11.30
N ASP A 37 13.46 -13.65 10.27
CA ASP A 37 12.08 -14.12 10.35
C ASP A 37 12.03 -15.62 10.69
N LYS A 38 12.86 -16.45 10.03
CA LYS A 38 12.93 -17.89 10.33
C LYS A 38 13.36 -18.21 11.77
N TYR A 39 14.12 -17.32 12.40
CA TYR A 39 14.63 -17.53 13.76
C TYR A 39 13.84 -16.74 14.82
N ASP A 40 12.73 -16.11 14.44
CA ASP A 40 11.91 -15.24 15.31
C ASP A 40 12.75 -14.16 16.02
N ILE A 41 13.67 -13.54 15.29
CA ILE A 41 14.53 -12.47 15.80
C ILE A 41 13.92 -11.14 15.36
N PRO A 42 13.41 -10.29 16.26
CA PRO A 42 13.00 -8.93 15.91
C PRO A 42 14.22 -8.09 15.50
N TYR A 43 14.11 -7.36 14.40
CA TYR A 43 15.18 -6.52 13.87
C TYR A 43 14.66 -5.20 13.31
N TYR A 44 15.56 -4.23 13.20
CA TYR A 44 15.34 -2.95 12.56
C TYR A 44 16.53 -2.65 11.65
N PHE A 45 16.26 -2.31 10.39
CA PHE A 45 17.29 -1.76 9.52
C PHE A 45 17.43 -0.27 9.84
N GLY A 46 18.61 0.17 10.28
CA GLY A 46 18.92 1.58 10.57
C GLY A 46 18.93 2.51 9.35
N LYS A 47 18.27 2.12 8.25
CA LYS A 47 18.12 2.91 7.03
C LYS A 47 16.72 3.53 7.05
N ALA A 48 16.60 4.77 6.59
CA ALA A 48 15.30 5.34 6.26
C ALA A 48 14.59 4.38 5.30
N GLU A 49 13.52 3.73 5.75
CA GLU A 49 12.69 2.93 4.86
C GLU A 49 12.09 3.86 3.80
N SER A 50 12.13 3.44 2.54
CA SER A 50 11.46 4.18 1.48
C SER A 50 9.96 4.17 1.79
N MET A 51 9.40 5.32 2.18
CA MET A 51 7.96 5.44 2.48
C MET A 51 7.08 5.25 1.23
N SER A 52 7.69 5.02 0.06
CA SER A 52 7.05 4.89 -1.25
C SER A 52 5.93 3.85 -1.29
N ASP A 53 6.05 2.76 -0.54
CA ASP A 53 5.06 1.67 -0.53
C ASP A 53 4.05 1.77 0.63
N HIS A 54 4.13 2.83 1.45
CA HIS A 54 3.22 3.00 2.57
C HIS A 54 1.84 3.50 2.08
N PRO A 55 0.70 2.90 2.53
CA PRO A 55 -0.64 3.28 2.06
C PRO A 55 -0.96 4.79 2.14
N LEU A 56 -0.47 5.48 3.17
CA LEU A 56 -0.60 6.94 3.32
C LEU A 56 0.11 7.73 2.21
N VAL A 57 1.29 7.29 1.75
CA VAL A 57 2.02 7.96 0.68
C VAL A 57 1.30 7.73 -0.65
N HIS A 58 0.86 6.50 -0.92
CA HIS A 58 0.02 6.19 -2.07
C HIS A 58 -1.25 7.04 -2.11
N PHE A 59 -1.87 7.31 -0.96
CA PHE A 59 -3.06 8.16 -0.85
C PHE A 59 -2.77 9.62 -1.21
N ILE A 60 -1.69 10.20 -0.68
CA ILE A 60 -1.29 11.58 -0.96
C ILE A 60 -0.92 11.75 -2.44
N ASP A 61 -0.13 10.81 -2.99
CA ASP A 61 0.22 10.80 -4.41
C ASP A 61 -1.03 10.68 -5.29
N SER A 62 -1.96 9.80 -4.92
CA SER A 62 -3.23 9.63 -5.65
C SER A 62 -4.09 10.90 -5.60
N LEU A 63 -4.17 11.58 -4.45
CA LEU A 63 -4.86 12.86 -4.32
C LEU A 63 -4.25 13.96 -5.20
N GLU A 64 -2.92 14.05 -5.21
CA GLU A 64 -2.22 15.01 -6.07
C GLU A 64 -2.50 14.73 -7.55
N ARG A 65 -2.44 13.45 -7.95
CA ARG A 65 -2.71 13.00 -9.32
C ARG A 65 -4.14 13.28 -9.76
N VAL A 66 -5.14 13.00 -8.93
CA VAL A 66 -6.55 13.31 -9.24
C VAL A 66 -6.71 14.80 -9.57
N LYS A 67 -6.09 15.69 -8.78
CA LYS A 67 -6.14 17.14 -9.00
C LYS A 67 -5.34 17.55 -10.25
N ARG A 68 -4.13 17.00 -10.42
CA ARG A 68 -3.19 17.33 -11.51
C ARG A 68 -3.69 16.84 -12.88
N TYR A 69 -4.29 15.66 -12.95
CA TYR A 69 -4.78 15.04 -14.18
C TYR A 69 -6.27 15.28 -14.46
N ARG A 70 -6.90 16.22 -13.75
CA ARG A 70 -8.30 16.62 -13.93
C ARG A 70 -9.27 15.45 -13.79
N PHE A 71 -9.18 14.65 -12.74
CA PHE A 71 -10.12 13.54 -12.44
C PHE A 71 -10.16 12.50 -13.56
N ARG A 72 -9.02 11.86 -13.84
CA ARG A 72 -9.04 10.61 -14.63
C ARG A 72 -9.70 9.51 -13.81
N THR A 73 -10.43 8.65 -14.50
CA THR A 73 -11.15 7.51 -13.93
C THR A 73 -10.22 6.64 -13.07
N GLU A 74 -9.05 6.29 -13.60
CA GLU A 74 -8.06 5.45 -12.92
C GLU A 74 -7.55 6.05 -11.61
N ASP A 75 -7.28 7.36 -11.58
CA ASP A 75 -6.76 8.04 -10.38
C ASP A 75 -7.83 8.09 -9.28
N VAL A 76 -9.11 8.27 -9.64
CA VAL A 76 -10.24 8.28 -8.70
C VAL A 76 -10.50 6.87 -8.14
N VAL A 77 -10.48 5.85 -8.99
CA VAL A 77 -10.65 4.45 -8.56
C VAL A 77 -9.50 4.02 -7.65
N ASN A 78 -8.25 4.34 -8.01
CA ASN A 78 -7.09 4.04 -7.18
C ASN A 78 -7.18 4.72 -5.81
N LEU A 79 -7.63 5.97 -5.75
CA LEU A 79 -7.85 6.68 -4.50
C LEU A 79 -8.85 5.94 -3.60
N LEU A 80 -9.98 5.47 -4.14
CA LEU A 80 -10.99 4.74 -3.38
C LEU A 80 -10.50 3.34 -2.96
N LYS A 81 -9.73 2.66 -3.82
CA LYS A 81 -9.12 1.35 -3.52
C LYS A 81 -8.05 1.43 -2.42
N THR A 82 -7.51 2.61 -2.10
CA THR A 82 -6.59 2.75 -0.95
C THR A 82 -7.25 2.44 0.40
N GLY A 83 -8.59 2.47 0.48
CA GLY A 83 -9.34 2.23 1.72
C GLY A 83 -9.20 3.34 2.78
N LEU A 84 -8.53 4.44 2.46
CA LEU A 84 -8.31 5.58 3.36
C LEU A 84 -9.38 6.67 3.21
N TYR A 85 -10.25 6.56 2.20
CA TYR A 85 -11.36 7.47 1.97
C TYR A 85 -12.67 6.69 1.77
N GLY A 86 -13.54 6.78 2.77
CA GLY A 86 -14.79 6.02 2.82
C GLY A 86 -14.58 4.52 3.11
N ASN A 87 -15.63 3.87 3.62
CA ASN A 87 -15.59 2.44 3.90
C ASN A 87 -16.45 1.71 2.85
N PHE A 88 -15.83 1.41 1.70
CA PHE A 88 -16.49 0.75 0.58
C PHE A 88 -16.12 -0.73 0.54
N LYS A 89 -17.10 -1.59 0.21
CA LYS A 89 -16.78 -2.99 -0.08
C LYS A 89 -16.09 -3.07 -1.44
N GLN A 90 -15.20 -4.03 -1.59
CA GLN A 90 -14.47 -4.23 -2.84
C GLN A 90 -15.43 -4.48 -4.03
N GLU A 91 -16.50 -5.24 -3.80
CA GLU A 91 -17.56 -5.49 -4.80
C GLU A 91 -18.22 -4.20 -5.31
N ASP A 92 -18.47 -3.24 -4.42
CA ASP A 92 -19.06 -1.94 -4.77
C ASP A 92 -18.08 -1.09 -5.60
N LEU A 93 -16.78 -1.16 -5.27
CA LEU A 93 -15.73 -0.44 -5.99
C LEU A 93 -15.54 -1.01 -7.40
N ASP A 94 -15.60 -2.33 -7.55
CA ASP A 94 -15.47 -2.99 -8.85
C ASP A 94 -16.67 -2.65 -9.75
N LEU A 95 -17.89 -2.66 -9.21
CA LEU A 95 -19.10 -2.21 -9.92
C LEU A 95 -19.01 -0.74 -10.34
N PHE A 96 -18.49 0.11 -9.46
CA PHE A 96 -18.30 1.53 -9.75
C PHE A 96 -17.25 1.75 -10.87
N GLU A 97 -16.14 1.02 -10.84
CA GLU A 97 -15.12 1.07 -11.89
C GLU A 97 -15.72 0.65 -13.24
N GLN A 98 -16.47 -0.44 -13.28
CA GLN A 98 -17.18 -0.89 -14.48
C GLN A 98 -18.15 0.16 -15.02
N TYR A 99 -18.92 0.80 -14.13
CA TYR A 99 -19.81 1.89 -14.49
C TYR A 99 -19.07 3.07 -15.14
N LEU A 100 -17.96 3.51 -14.54
CA LEU A 100 -17.20 4.65 -15.06
C LEU A 100 -16.60 4.37 -16.44
N ILE A 101 -16.15 3.14 -16.68
CA ILE A 101 -15.64 2.68 -17.99
C ILE A 101 -16.77 2.70 -19.02
N TYR A 102 -17.92 2.08 -18.69
CA TYR A 102 -19.08 2.01 -19.59
C TYR A 102 -19.61 3.40 -19.97
N ALA A 103 -19.66 4.30 -18.99
CA ALA A 103 -20.19 5.65 -19.14
C ALA A 103 -19.20 6.65 -19.80
N ASP A 104 -17.96 6.22 -20.05
CA ASP A 104 -16.83 7.08 -20.42
C ASP A 104 -16.76 8.35 -19.54
N ILE A 105 -16.93 8.17 -18.22
CA ILE A 105 -16.89 9.27 -17.25
C ILE A 105 -15.44 9.59 -16.94
N LYS A 106 -15.01 10.73 -17.47
CA LYS A 106 -13.69 11.33 -17.28
C LYS A 106 -13.87 12.83 -17.06
N GLY A 107 -13.03 13.42 -16.22
CA GLY A 107 -13.06 14.87 -16.02
C GLY A 107 -13.97 15.34 -14.91
N GLN A 108 -13.53 16.37 -14.17
CA GLN A 108 -14.26 16.97 -13.04
C GLN A 108 -15.72 17.32 -13.38
N SER A 109 -15.96 17.80 -14.61
CA SER A 109 -17.29 18.20 -15.08
C SER A 109 -18.29 17.05 -15.18
N LYS A 110 -17.83 15.83 -15.51
CA LYS A 110 -18.71 14.64 -15.56
C LYS A 110 -18.90 14.03 -14.17
N PHE A 111 -17.89 14.06 -13.30
CA PHE A 111 -17.99 13.58 -11.91
C PHE A 111 -18.85 14.48 -11.01
N ALA A 112 -18.99 15.76 -11.34
CA ALA A 112 -19.84 16.70 -10.59
C ALA A 112 -21.33 16.59 -10.94
N LYS A 113 -21.70 15.77 -11.93
CA LYS A 113 -23.10 15.53 -12.32
C LYS A 113 -23.63 14.28 -11.63
N GLU A 114 -24.94 14.24 -11.43
CA GLU A 114 -25.60 13.05 -10.90
C GLU A 114 -25.38 11.82 -11.79
N PHE A 115 -24.98 10.72 -11.16
CA PHE A 115 -24.76 9.43 -11.82
C PHE A 115 -26.10 8.80 -12.23
N THR A 116 -26.57 9.14 -13.42
CA THR A 116 -27.94 8.84 -13.89
C THR A 116 -28.02 7.72 -14.93
N ILE A 117 -26.92 7.04 -15.27
CA ILE A 117 -26.98 5.94 -16.25
C ILE A 117 -27.62 4.72 -15.60
N VAL A 118 -28.88 4.49 -15.93
CA VAL A 118 -29.70 3.36 -15.45
C VAL A 118 -29.40 2.11 -16.29
N TYR A 119 -29.28 0.97 -15.61
CA TYR A 119 -29.14 -0.36 -16.19
C TYR A 119 -30.18 -0.60 -17.28
N LYS A 120 -29.76 -0.65 -18.55
CA LYS A 120 -30.65 -1.08 -19.64
C LYS A 120 -30.68 -2.61 -19.68
N GLY A 121 -31.38 -3.19 -18.70
CA GLY A 121 -31.89 -4.55 -18.82
C GLY A 121 -31.68 -5.45 -17.61
N LYS A 122 -32.50 -5.29 -16.56
CA LYS A 122 -33.41 -6.37 -16.11
C LYS A 122 -34.40 -5.84 -15.07
N ASN A 123 -35.68 -5.79 -15.45
CA ASN A 123 -36.77 -6.00 -14.50
C ASN A 123 -36.79 -7.49 -14.15
N ILE A 124 -37.04 -7.78 -12.87
CA ILE A 124 -37.19 -9.09 -12.20
C ILE A 124 -35.95 -10.01 -12.14
#